data_AF-A0A525LB38-F1
#
_entry.id   AF-A0A525LB38-F1
#
_cell.length_a   1.000
_cell.length_b   1.000
_cell.length_c   1.000
_cell.angle_alpha   90.00
_cell.angle_beta   90.00
_cell.angle_gamma   90.00
#
_symmetry.space_group_name_H-M   'P 1'
#
loop_
_entity.id
_entity.type
_entity.pdbx_description
1 polymer ?
#
loop_
_entity_poly.entity_id
_entity_poly.type
_entity_poly.pdbx_seq_one_letter_code
_entity_poly.pdbx_strand_id
1 'polypeptide(L)'
;MTTRQMNTFEAFIHDDRYTVPTLHLVSAVDEGAARDAADALLRASPHHLGVELCRNGEQIAALGVCVDRWPSDTPPERLRLSE
;
A
#
# COMPACT_ATOMS: atom_id res chain seq x y z
N MET A 1 -23.87 14.66 -13.48
CA MET A 1 -23.22 13.39 -13.14
C MET A 1 -21.74 13.69 -12.95
N THR A 2 -21.25 13.75 -11.72
CA THR A 2 -19.83 14.01 -11.46
C THR A 2 -19.08 12.71 -11.69
N THR A 3 -18.25 12.65 -12.73
CA THR A 3 -17.33 11.52 -12.94
C THR A 3 -16.33 11.50 -11.80
N ARG A 4 -16.34 10.44 -10.99
CA ARG A 4 -15.28 10.22 -9.98
C ARG A 4 -13.97 9.93 -10.73
N GLN A 5 -12.92 10.68 -10.44
CA GLN A 5 -11.60 10.47 -11.02
C GLN A 5 -11.01 9.17 -10.47
N MET A 6 -10.54 8.30 -11.38
CA MET A 6 -9.80 7.10 -11.00
C MET A 6 -8.36 7.47 -10.69
N ASN A 7 -7.87 7.04 -9.52
CA ASN A 7 -6.50 7.18 -9.08
C ASN A 7 -5.78 5.84 -9.23
N THR A 8 -4.47 5.91 -9.48
CA THR A 8 -3.61 4.72 -9.49
C THR A 8 -2.85 4.64 -8.17
N PHE A 9 -2.82 3.44 -7.60
CA PHE A 9 -2.11 3.07 -6.39
C PHE A 9 -1.18 1.88 -6.68
N GLU A 10 -0.15 1.76 -5.86
CA GLU A 10 0.86 0.71 -5.94
C GLU A 10 0.64 -0.26 -4.79
N ALA A 11 0.38 -1.54 -5.06
CA ALA A 11 0.26 -2.58 -4.04
C ALA A 11 1.46 -3.51 -4.14
N PHE A 12 2.33 -3.50 -3.13
CA PHE A 12 3.48 -4.41 -3.03
C PHE A 12 3.08 -5.61 -2.18
N ILE A 13 2.91 -6.76 -2.82
CA ILE A 13 2.49 -8.01 -2.19
C ILE A 13 3.72 -8.76 -1.70
N HIS A 14 3.81 -8.98 -0.39
CA HIS A 14 4.81 -9.84 0.22
C HIS A 14 4.31 -11.27 0.24
N ASP A 15 5.03 -12.16 -0.41
CA ASP A 15 4.64 -13.56 -0.62
C ASP A 15 5.76 -14.47 -0.11
N ASP A 16 5.44 -15.50 0.67
CA ASP A 16 6.45 -16.37 1.30
C ASP A 16 7.28 -17.20 0.30
N ARG A 17 6.83 -17.29 -0.96
CA ARG A 17 7.52 -18.02 -2.04
C ARG A 17 8.61 -17.17 -2.67
N TYR A 18 8.61 -15.85 -2.45
CA TYR A 18 9.50 -14.91 -3.12
C TYR A 18 10.16 -13.95 -2.13
N THR A 19 11.45 -13.71 -2.30
CA THR A 19 12.19 -12.76 -1.43
C THR A 19 11.87 -11.29 -1.73
N VAL A 20 11.37 -10.98 -2.94
CA VAL A 20 11.07 -9.61 -3.39
C VAL A 20 9.57 -9.43 -3.52
N PRO A 21 8.99 -8.32 -3.02
CA PRO A 21 7.56 -8.06 -3.17
C PRO A 21 7.15 -7.92 -4.64
N THR A 22 5.96 -8.42 -4.97
CA THR A 22 5.38 -8.28 -6.30
C THR A 22 4.55 -7.00 -6.38
N LEU A 23 4.84 -6.13 -7.34
CA LEU A 23 4.05 -4.92 -7.59
C LEU A 23 2.77 -5.25 -8.36
N HIS A 24 1.64 -4.75 -7.86
CA HIS A 24 0.35 -4.74 -8.53
C HIS A 24 -0.22 -3.32 -8.57
N LEU A 25 -0.64 -2.85 -9.75
CA LEU A 25 -1.23 -1.51 -9.88
C LEU A 25 -2.74 -1.57 -9.68
N VAL A 26 -3.24 -0.81 -8.72
CA VAL A 26 -4.66 -0.74 -8.37
C VAL A 26 -5.24 0.56 -8.88
N SER A 27 -6.31 0.48 -9.67
CA SER A 27 -7.08 1.66 -10.06
C SER A 27 -8.31 1.78 -9.16
N ALA A 28 -8.40 2.85 -8.36
CA ALA A 28 -9.47 3.04 -7.39
C ALA A 28 -9.90 4.51 -7.32
N VAL A 29 -11.16 4.74 -6.95
CA VAL A 29 -11.74 6.10 -6.89
C VAL A 29 -11.25 6.91 -5.68
N ASP A 30 -10.86 6.21 -4.61
CA ASP A 30 -10.35 6.78 -3.37
C ASP A 30 -9.49 5.74 -2.62
N GLU A 31 -8.91 6.16 -1.50
CA GLU A 31 -8.07 5.27 -0.68
C GLU A 31 -8.86 4.15 -0.02
N GLY A 32 -10.15 4.33 0.27
CA GLY A 32 -10.98 3.28 0.86
C GLY A 32 -11.13 2.11 -0.11
N ALA A 33 -11.52 2.41 -1.35
CA ALA A 33 -11.59 1.41 -2.40
C ALA A 33 -10.23 0.77 -2.72
N ALA A 34 -9.13 1.53 -2.61
CA ALA A 34 -7.78 0.99 -2.77
C ALA A 34 -7.40 0.03 -1.64
N ARG A 35 -7.78 0.34 -0.39
CA ARG A 35 -7.59 -0.55 0.77
C ARG A 35 -8.40 -1.83 0.62
N ASP A 36 -9.65 -1.75 0.19
CA ASP A 36 -10.48 -2.93 -0.08
C ASP A 36 -9.85 -3.84 -1.15
N ALA A 37 -9.29 -3.25 -2.21
CA ALA A 37 -8.57 -4.00 -3.24
C ALA A 37 -7.28 -4.63 -2.70
N ALA A 38 -6.51 -3.92 -1.88
CA ALA A 38 -5.30 -4.46 -1.24
C ALA A 38 -5.63 -5.64 -0.31
N ASP A 39 -6.73 -5.56 0.41
CA ASP A 39 -7.21 -6.61 1.31
C ASP A 39 -7.72 -7.85 0.53
N ALA A 40 -8.36 -7.63 -0.63
CA ALA A 40 -8.70 -8.70 -1.56
C ALA A 40 -7.45 -9.38 -2.13
N LEU A 41 -6.40 -8.61 -2.49
CA LEU A 41 -5.11 -9.15 -2.93
C LEU A 41 -4.46 -9.99 -1.84
N LEU A 42 -4.44 -9.51 -0.59
CA LEU A 42 -3.90 -10.26 0.54
C LEU A 42 -4.61 -11.62 0.70
N ARG A 43 -5.94 -11.66 0.58
CA ARG A 43 -6.72 -12.90 0.72
C ARG A 43 -6.73 -13.79 -0.52
N ALA A 44 -6.19 -13.34 -1.65
CA ALA A 44 -6.20 -14.11 -2.89
C ALA A 44 -5.33 -15.38 -2.83
N SER A 45 -4.40 -15.47 -1.87
CA SER A 45 -3.50 -16.62 -1.69
C SER A 45 -3.11 -16.75 -0.23
N PRO A 46 -3.03 -17.98 0.33
CA PRO A 46 -2.50 -18.20 1.68
C PRO A 46 -1.00 -17.89 1.80
N HIS A 47 -0.28 -17.78 0.67
CA HIS A 47 1.13 -17.41 0.64
C HIS A 47 1.37 -15.89 0.74
N HIS A 48 0.34 -15.07 0.51
CA HIS A 48 0.44 -13.63 0.66
C HIS A 48 0.45 -13.29 2.16
N LEU A 49 1.59 -12.83 2.65
CA LEU A 49 1.80 -12.51 4.05
C LEU A 49 1.35 -11.09 4.39
N GLY A 50 1.48 -10.17 3.44
CA GLY A 50 1.14 -8.78 3.64
C GLY A 50 1.09 -7.99 2.33
N VAL A 51 0.45 -6.83 2.39
CA VAL A 51 0.37 -5.90 1.26
C VAL A 51 0.70 -4.50 1.76
N GLU A 52 1.68 -3.87 1.15
CA GLU A 52 1.94 -2.43 1.32
C GLU A 52 1.23 -1.68 0.21
N LEU A 53 0.35 -0.77 0.57
CA LEU A 53 -0.36 0.08 -0.38
C LEU A 53 0.29 1.47 -0.36
N CYS A 54 0.74 1.92 -1.52
CA CYS A 54 1.39 3.19 -1.71
C CYS A 54 0.68 4.03 -2.77
N ARG A 55 0.94 5.34 -2.73
CA ARG A 55 0.55 6.29 -3.75
C ARG A 55 1.73 7.20 -4.06
N ASN A 56 2.22 7.16 -5.30
CA ASN A 56 3.39 7.93 -5.73
C ASN A 56 4.63 7.61 -4.86
N GLY A 57 4.79 6.34 -4.48
CA GLY A 57 5.88 5.89 -3.61
C GLY A 57 5.72 6.18 -2.11
N GLU A 58 4.67 6.89 -1.68
CA GLU A 58 4.35 7.09 -0.26
C GLU A 58 3.41 6.00 0.24
N GLN A 59 3.75 5.33 1.34
CA GLN A 59 2.88 4.31 1.94
C GLN A 59 1.66 4.95 2.59
N ILE A 60 0.47 4.49 2.19
CA ILE A 60 -0.84 4.98 2.70
C ILE A 60 -1.55 3.94 3.58
N ALA A 61 -1.18 2.67 3.47
CA ALA A 61 -1.65 1.59 4.33
C ALA A 61 -0.72 0.38 4.24
N ALA A 62 -0.72 -0.42 5.29
CA ALA A 62 -0.10 -1.74 5.32
C ALA A 62 -1.10 -2.75 5.88
N LEU A 63 -1.14 -3.95 5.32
CA LEU A 63 -2.04 -5.05 5.72
C LEU A 63 -1.22 -6.33 5.99
N GLY A 64 -1.71 -7.19 6.88
CA GLY A 64 -1.04 -8.44 7.26
C GLY A 64 0.26 -8.17 8.03
N VAL A 65 1.31 -8.96 7.78
CA VAL A 65 2.61 -8.83 8.48
C VAL A 65 3.32 -7.50 8.22
N CYS A 66 2.84 -6.71 7.26
CA CYS A 66 3.37 -5.37 6.97
C CYS A 66 2.88 -4.31 7.98
N VAL A 67 1.82 -4.59 8.76
CA VAL A 67 1.25 -3.65 9.76
C VAL A 67 2.28 -3.31 10.83
N ASP A 68 3.14 -4.25 11.21
CA ASP A 68 4.14 -4.07 12.27
C ASP A 68 5.36 -3.24 11.83
N ARG A 69 5.49 -2.93 10.54
CA ARG A 69 6.68 -2.27 9.98
C ARG A 69 6.70 -0.74 10.09
N TRP A 70 5.58 -0.10 10.45
CA TRP A 70 5.51 1.36 10.54
C TRP A 70 4.73 1.83 11.78
N PRO A 71 5.39 2.47 12.78
CA PRO A 71 4.66 3.15 13.83
C PRO A 71 3.91 4.35 13.21
N SER A 72 2.58 4.34 13.29
CA SER A 72 1.67 5.36 12.73
C SER A 72 1.78 6.76 13.40
N ASP A 73 2.89 7.10 14.04
CA ASP A 73 3.04 8.33 14.83
C ASP A 73 4.39 9.04 14.62
N THR A 74 4.92 9.03 13.40
CA THR A 74 6.04 9.93 13.05
C THR A 74 5.72 10.67 11.76
N PRO A 75 5.35 11.96 11.80
CA PRO A 75 5.30 12.76 10.58
C PRO A 75 6.71 12.75 9.95
N PRO A 76 6.83 12.81 8.61
CA PRO A 76 8.14 12.90 7.98
C PRO A 76 8.80 14.18 8.51
N GLU A 77 9.81 14.00 9.36
CA GLU A 77 10.64 15.10 9.82
C GLU A 77 11.25 15.68 8.54
N ARG A 78 10.73 16.84 8.12
CA ARG A 78 11.28 17.62 7.01
C ARG A 78 12.76 17.67 7.25
N LEU A 79 13.54 17.08 6.34
CA LEU A 79 14.97 17.29 6.21
C LEU A 79 15.20 18.82 6.26
N ARG A 80 15.46 19.35 7.45
CA ARG A 80 16.07 20.67 7.59
C ARG A 80 17.51 20.45 7.19
N LEU A 81 17.75 20.58 5.90
CA LEU A 81 19.03 21.07 5.41
C LEU A 81 19.27 22.39 6.13
N SER A 82 20.08 22.33 7.19
CA SER A 82 20.66 23.51 7.79
C SER A 82 21.92 23.79 6.97
N GLU A 83 21.92 24.95 6.32
CA GLU A 83 23.10 25.56 5.70
C GLU A 83 24.19 25.88 6.74
#